data_AF-A0A1Y5ZGT4-F1
#
_entry.id   AF-A0A1Y5ZGT4-F1
#
_cell.length_a   1.000
_cell.length_b   1.000
_cell.length_c   1.000
_cell.angle_alpha   90.00
_cell.angle_beta   90.00
_cell.angle_gamma   90.00
#
_symmetry.space_group_name_H-M   'P 1'
#
loop_
_entity.id
_entity.type
_entity.pdbx_description
1 polymer ?
#
loop_
_entity_poly.entity_id
_entity_poly.type
_entity_poly.pdbx_seq_one_letter_code
_entity_poly.pdbx_strand_id
1 'polypeptide(L)'
;MDSLSLTECVQKLGVTSSDVIIRFLEDQKRNGFIYYREDLNTIPKDTQFDLYFSETKGFIKNNHAFPIPRDLYHSLEIDHWSFRWLSFFYHLYYHEASPLPFEWKDWNSYVGEKFVWVYKSIQK
;
A
#
# COMPACT_ATOMS: atom_id res chain seq x y z
N MET A 1 -13.57 -2.73 -7.01
CA MET A 1 -12.67 -2.89 -8.17
C MET A 1 -11.70 -4.00 -7.79
N ASP A 2 -11.54 -5.00 -8.65
CA ASP A 2 -10.97 -6.28 -8.22
C ASP A 2 -9.45 -6.22 -8.01
N SER A 3 -8.98 -6.85 -6.92
CA SER A 3 -7.57 -7.14 -6.63
C SER A 3 -6.89 -7.87 -7.80
N LEU A 4 -5.56 -7.78 -7.87
CA LEU A 4 -4.78 -8.26 -9.01
C LEU A 4 -3.91 -9.46 -8.61
N SER A 5 -3.70 -10.40 -9.54
CA SER A 5 -2.71 -11.49 -9.42
C SER A 5 -1.51 -11.26 -10.35
N LEU A 6 -0.39 -11.95 -10.09
CA LEU A 6 0.79 -11.85 -10.97
C LEU A 6 0.48 -12.36 -12.38
N THR A 7 -0.34 -13.40 -12.51
CA THR A 7 -0.78 -13.91 -13.82
C THR A 7 -1.55 -12.84 -14.61
N GLU A 8 -2.45 -12.11 -13.96
CA GLU A 8 -3.17 -11.00 -14.60
C GLU A 8 -2.25 -9.84 -15.00
N CYS A 9 -1.23 -9.52 -14.18
CA CYS A 9 -0.21 -8.53 -14.56
C CYS A 9 0.52 -8.94 -15.84
N VAL A 10 1.00 -10.19 -15.90
CA VAL A 10 1.75 -10.75 -17.03
C VAL A 10 0.91 -10.65 -18.31
N GLN A 11 -0.35 -11.06 -18.23
CA GLN A 11 -1.28 -11.04 -19.36
C GLN A 11 -1.61 -9.61 -19.82
N LYS A 12 -1.94 -8.70 -18.89
CA LYS A 12 -2.32 -7.31 -19.24
C LYS A 12 -1.15 -6.52 -19.82
N LEU A 13 0.07 -6.77 -19.35
CA LEU A 13 1.27 -6.04 -19.79
C LEU A 13 1.96 -6.70 -20.99
N GLY A 14 1.50 -7.88 -21.44
CA GLY A 14 2.08 -8.59 -22.58
C GLY A 14 3.53 -9.03 -22.37
N VAL A 15 3.94 -9.21 -21.11
CA VAL A 15 5.29 -9.65 -20.75
C VAL A 15 5.34 -11.16 -20.58
N THR A 16 6.50 -11.77 -20.78
CA THR A 16 6.64 -13.24 -20.77
C THR A 16 7.06 -13.83 -19.42
N SER A 17 7.56 -12.99 -18.49
CA SER A 17 8.05 -13.44 -17.19
C SER A 17 7.47 -12.64 -16.04
N SER A 18 6.99 -13.36 -15.03
CA SER A 18 6.59 -12.81 -13.74
C SER A 18 7.76 -12.11 -13.03
N ASP A 19 9.00 -12.53 -13.27
CA ASP A 19 10.17 -11.99 -12.55
C ASP A 19 10.44 -10.53 -12.92
N VAL A 20 10.19 -10.16 -14.18
CA VAL A 20 10.31 -8.77 -14.65
C VAL A 20 9.28 -7.89 -13.95
N ILE A 21 8.04 -8.40 -13.79
CA ILE A 21 6.98 -7.68 -13.09
C ILE A 21 7.31 -7.56 -11.60
N ILE A 22 7.73 -8.65 -10.97
CA ILE A 22 8.09 -8.64 -9.54
C ILE A 22 9.19 -7.61 -9.30
N ARG A 23 10.27 -7.61 -10.09
CA ARG A 23 11.34 -6.61 -9.96
C ARG A 23 10.83 -5.19 -10.13
N PHE A 24 10.01 -4.95 -11.15
CA PHE A 24 9.40 -3.64 -11.36
C PHE A 24 8.55 -3.20 -10.15
N LEU A 25 7.69 -4.09 -9.64
CA LEU A 25 6.84 -3.80 -8.48
C LEU A 25 7.66 -3.57 -7.21
N GLU A 26 8.70 -4.37 -6.96
CA GLU A 26 9.61 -4.17 -5.83
C GLU A 26 10.36 -2.83 -5.93
N ASP A 27 10.80 -2.43 -7.12
CA ASP A 27 11.42 -1.12 -7.35
C ASP A 27 10.43 0.03 -7.09
N GLN A 28 9.20 -0.06 -7.59
CA GLN A 28 8.17 0.95 -7.34
C GLN A 28 7.76 1.01 -5.86
N LYS A 29 7.70 -0.14 -5.17
CA LYS A 29 7.43 -0.23 -3.73
C LYS A 29 8.56 0.40 -2.93
N ARG A 30 9.83 0.11 -3.24
CA ARG A 30 11.00 0.76 -2.62
C ARG A 30 10.96 2.28 -2.81
N ASN A 31 10.62 2.75 -4.00
CA ASN A 31 10.46 4.19 -4.26
C ASN A 31 9.27 4.80 -3.49
N GLY A 32 8.35 3.97 -2.99
CA GLY A 32 7.16 4.38 -2.25
C GLY A 32 5.97 4.74 -3.15
N PHE A 33 6.05 4.56 -4.47
CA PHE A 33 4.93 4.92 -5.36
C PHE A 33 3.76 3.95 -5.29
N ILE A 34 4.03 2.71 -4.91
CA ILE A 34 3.01 1.67 -4.69
C ILE A 34 3.24 0.97 -3.36
N TYR A 35 2.22 0.23 -2.93
CA TYR A 35 2.33 -0.70 -1.82
C TYR A 35 1.49 -1.94 -2.07
N TYR A 36 1.98 -3.06 -1.56
CA TYR A 36 1.29 -4.34 -1.41
C TYR A 36 1.95 -5.05 -0.23
N ARG A 37 1.21 -5.90 0.46
CA ARG A 37 1.70 -6.51 1.70
C ARG A 37 2.50 -7.78 1.45
N GLU A 38 2.07 -8.53 0.46
CA GLU A 38 2.50 -9.87 0.14
C GLU A 38 3.96 -9.91 -0.30
N ASP A 39 4.62 -11.04 -0.09
CA ASP A 39 5.91 -11.33 -0.72
C ASP A 39 5.65 -12.01 -2.06
N LEU A 40 5.82 -11.24 -3.14
CA LEU A 40 5.51 -11.70 -4.50
C LEU A 40 6.43 -12.83 -4.97
N ASN A 41 7.55 -13.09 -4.29
CA ASN A 41 8.45 -14.19 -4.61
C ASN A 41 7.95 -15.53 -4.07
N THR A 42 7.07 -15.52 -3.06
CA THR A 42 6.64 -16.72 -2.34
C THR A 42 5.16 -17.05 -2.52
N ILE A 43 4.31 -16.08 -2.86
CA ILE A 43 2.89 -16.35 -3.11
C ILE A 43 2.67 -17.10 -4.44
N PRO A 44 1.65 -17.97 -4.52
CA PRO A 44 1.23 -18.56 -5.80
C PRO A 44 0.84 -17.47 -6.81
N LYS A 45 1.19 -17.64 -8.10
CA LYS A 45 1.03 -16.59 -9.14
C LYS A 45 -0.42 -16.14 -9.36
N ASP A 46 -1.38 -17.02 -9.14
CA ASP A 46 -2.82 -16.74 -9.26
C ASP A 46 -3.44 -16.17 -7.98
N THR A 47 -2.64 -16.01 -6.92
CA THR A 47 -3.10 -15.37 -5.69
C THR A 47 -3.34 -13.90 -5.95
N GLN A 48 -4.55 -13.45 -5.68
CA GLN A 48 -4.89 -12.04 -5.75
C GLN A 48 -4.37 -11.29 -4.53
N PHE A 49 -3.87 -10.09 -4.75
CA PHE A 49 -3.43 -9.16 -3.72
C PHE A 49 -3.90 -7.73 -4.02
N ASP A 50 -3.95 -6.91 -2.97
CA ASP A 50 -4.30 -5.50 -3.08
C ASP A 50 -3.06 -4.69 -3.46
N LEU A 51 -3.14 -3.95 -4.57
CA LEU A 51 -2.08 -3.09 -5.07
C LEU A 51 -2.52 -1.62 -4.96
N TYR A 52 -1.92 -0.91 -4.02
CA TYR A 52 -2.19 0.48 -3.70
C TYR A 52 -1.23 1.39 -4.49
N PHE A 53 -1.71 2.53 -4.98
CA PHE A 53 -0.88 3.53 -5.68
C PHE A 53 -0.90 4.84 -4.92
N SER A 54 0.20 5.58 -4.90
CA SER A 54 0.29 6.82 -4.13
C SER A 54 -0.70 7.91 -4.61
N GLU A 55 -0.95 7.96 -5.91
CA GLU A 55 -1.79 8.99 -6.55
C GLU A 55 -3.27 8.59 -6.69
N THR A 56 -3.58 7.30 -6.61
CA THR A 56 -4.96 6.79 -6.81
C THR A 56 -5.20 5.58 -5.95
N LYS A 57 -6.47 5.27 -5.62
CA LYS A 57 -6.81 4.09 -4.81
C LYS A 57 -6.25 2.76 -5.36
N GLY A 58 -5.92 2.67 -6.65
CA GLY A 58 -5.28 1.49 -7.22
C GLY A 58 -6.23 0.32 -7.48
N PHE A 59 -5.69 -0.90 -7.43
CA PHE A 59 -6.42 -2.16 -7.55
C PHE A 59 -6.59 -2.78 -6.16
N ILE A 60 -7.56 -2.28 -5.40
CA ILE A 60 -7.75 -2.62 -4.00
C ILE A 60 -9.15 -3.13 -3.73
N LYS A 61 -9.25 -4.21 -2.95
CA LYS A 61 -10.49 -4.69 -2.34
C LYS A 61 -10.72 -4.08 -0.97
N ASN A 62 -9.66 -3.75 -0.25
CA ASN A 62 -9.74 -3.27 1.12
C ASN A 62 -9.01 -1.93 1.29
N ASN A 63 -9.50 -1.10 2.20
CA ASN A 63 -8.84 0.16 2.55
C ASN A 63 -7.77 -0.08 3.63
N HIS A 64 -6.79 -0.94 3.35
CA HIS A 64 -5.80 -1.39 4.34
C HIS A 64 -4.43 -0.73 4.20
N ALA A 65 -4.22 0.18 3.26
CA ALA A 65 -2.99 0.96 3.20
C ALA A 65 -3.21 2.33 2.56
N PHE A 66 -2.54 3.37 3.05
CA PHE A 66 -2.58 4.69 2.43
C PHE A 66 -1.22 5.38 2.49
N PRO A 67 -0.91 6.23 1.49
CA PRO A 67 0.36 6.91 1.40
C PRO A 67 0.35 8.21 2.21
N ILE A 68 1.51 8.54 2.79
CA ILE A 68 1.82 9.86 3.33
C ILE A 68 3.13 10.32 2.67
N PRO A 69 3.19 11.53 2.08
CA PRO A 69 4.45 12.05 1.56
C PRO A 69 5.55 12.01 2.63
N ARG A 70 6.71 11.43 2.31
CA ARG A 70 7.76 11.14 3.30
C ARG A 70 8.22 12.39 4.05
N ASP A 71 8.39 13.49 3.34
CA ASP A 71 8.81 14.77 3.93
C ASP A 71 7.78 15.26 4.95
N LEU A 72 6.48 15.11 4.66
CA LEU A 72 5.41 15.44 5.60
C LEU A 72 5.40 14.50 6.79
N TYR A 73 5.54 13.19 6.57
CA TYR A 73 5.58 12.19 7.63
C TYR A 73 6.65 12.51 8.68
N HIS A 74 7.86 12.84 8.24
CA HIS A 74 8.96 13.21 9.13
C HIS A 74 8.79 14.60 9.74
N SER A 75 8.38 15.60 8.96
CA SER A 75 8.21 16.98 9.49
C SER A 75 7.12 17.10 10.55
N LEU A 76 6.09 16.26 10.47
CA LEU A 76 4.98 16.21 11.41
C LEU A 76 5.21 15.21 12.55
N GLU A 77 6.37 14.55 12.58
CA GLU A 77 6.76 13.54 13.57
C GLU A 77 5.68 12.45 13.75
N ILE A 78 5.09 11.99 12.64
CA ILE A 78 3.94 11.08 12.68
C ILE A 78 4.36 9.73 13.28
N ASP A 79 3.57 9.31 14.26
CA ASP A 79 3.59 7.97 14.84
C ASP A 79 2.16 7.37 14.88
N HIS A 80 2.02 6.20 15.51
CA HIS A 80 0.75 5.51 15.64
C HIS A 80 -0.26 6.20 16.58
N TRP A 81 0.17 7.17 17.41
CA TRP A 81 -0.69 7.98 18.28
C TRP A 81 -1.10 9.31 17.63
N SER A 82 -0.53 9.63 16.47
CA SER A 82 -0.79 10.84 15.69
C SER A 82 -2.13 10.79 14.94
N PHE A 83 -3.20 10.39 15.62
CA PHE A 83 -4.51 10.07 15.04
C PHE A 83 -5.07 11.18 14.15
N ARG A 84 -4.85 12.45 14.52
CA ARG A 84 -5.27 13.59 13.71
C ARG A 84 -4.67 13.54 12.30
N TRP A 85 -3.38 13.28 12.19
CA TRP A 85 -2.67 13.20 10.91
C TRP A 85 -3.03 11.92 10.16
N LEU A 86 -3.07 10.78 10.86
CA LEU A 86 -3.46 9.50 10.27
C LEU A 86 -4.88 9.58 9.66
N SER A 87 -5.85 10.10 10.41
CA SER A 87 -7.22 10.33 9.92
C SER A 87 -7.26 11.32 8.75
N PHE A 88 -6.46 12.39 8.79
CA PHE A 88 -6.40 13.37 7.70
C PHE A 88 -5.92 12.73 6.39
N PHE A 89 -4.79 12.03 6.40
CA PHE A 89 -4.25 11.41 5.19
C PHE A 89 -5.09 10.23 4.72
N TYR A 90 -5.67 9.46 5.63
CA TYR A 90 -6.63 8.42 5.28
C TYR A 90 -7.84 9.01 4.55
N HIS A 91 -8.43 10.08 5.09
CA HIS A 91 -9.56 10.74 4.45
C HIS A 91 -9.17 11.38 3.11
N LEU A 92 -7.97 11.96 3.01
CA LEU A 92 -7.48 12.54 1.76
C LEU A 92 -7.36 11.50 0.65
N TYR A 93 -6.89 10.29 0.98
CA TYR A 93 -6.69 9.21 0.03
C TYR A 93 -7.99 8.45 -0.30
N TYR A 94 -8.84 8.21 0.70
CA TYR A 94 -10.05 7.40 0.54
C TYR A 94 -11.32 8.20 0.29
N HIS A 95 -11.37 9.48 0.66
CA HIS A 95 -12.62 10.27 0.70
C HIS A 95 -13.73 9.62 1.55
N GLU A 96 -13.34 8.87 2.59
CA GLU A 96 -14.23 8.09 3.46
C GLU A 96 -14.00 8.42 4.94
N ALA A 97 -14.86 7.92 5.81
CA ALA A 97 -14.68 8.05 7.25
C ALA A 97 -13.41 7.31 7.71
N SER A 98 -12.59 7.98 8.52
CA SER A 98 -11.37 7.39 9.06
C SER A 98 -11.67 6.43 10.22
N PRO A 99 -10.80 5.44 10.47
CA PRO A 99 -10.83 4.62 11.69
C PRO A 99 -10.89 5.46 12.97
N LEU A 100 -11.45 4.86 14.02
CA LEU A 100 -11.48 5.42 15.36
C LEU A 100 -10.07 5.42 15.99
N PRO A 101 -9.77 6.33 16.94
CA PRO A 101 -8.45 6.46 17.55
C PRO A 101 -7.81 5.14 18.00
N PHE A 102 -8.57 4.24 18.63
CA PHE A 102 -8.05 2.98 19.15
C PHE A 102 -7.75 1.92 18.07
N GLU A 103 -8.25 2.11 16.84
CA GLU A 103 -8.03 1.17 15.73
C GLU A 103 -6.66 1.38 15.07
N TRP A 104 -6.04 2.55 15.24
CA TRP A 104 -4.73 2.88 14.66
C TRP A 104 -3.58 2.09 15.27
N LYS A 105 -3.75 1.51 16.47
CA LYS A 105 -2.75 0.65 17.11
C LYS A 105 -2.40 -0.60 16.29
N ASP A 106 -3.32 -1.03 15.43
CA ASP A 106 -3.15 -2.21 14.58
C ASP A 106 -2.53 -1.84 13.22
N TRP A 107 -2.07 -0.60 13.05
CA TRP A 107 -1.44 -0.11 11.83
C TRP A 107 0.07 0.03 12.03
N ASN A 108 0.81 -0.30 10.97
CA ASN A 108 2.26 -0.19 10.88
C ASN A 108 2.63 0.74 9.71
N SER A 109 3.92 1.06 9.60
CA SER A 109 4.44 1.87 8.51
C SER A 109 5.54 1.16 7.74
N TYR A 110 5.53 1.39 6.42
CA TYR A 110 6.60 1.02 5.51
C TYR A 110 7.18 2.30 4.91
N VAL A 111 8.47 2.53 5.10
CA VAL A 111 9.14 3.76 4.64
C VAL A 111 9.73 3.53 3.26
N GLY A 112 9.08 4.06 2.22
CA GLY A 112 9.63 4.18 0.88
C GLY A 112 10.37 5.50 0.67
N GLU A 113 11.04 5.66 -0.46
CA GLU A 113 11.85 6.86 -0.75
C GLU A 113 11.02 8.15 -0.85
N LYS A 114 9.82 8.09 -1.43
CA LYS A 114 8.93 9.25 -1.64
C LYS A 114 7.73 9.28 -0.71
N PHE A 115 7.23 8.12 -0.32
CA PHE A 115 6.05 7.99 0.54
C PHE A 115 6.29 6.97 1.66
N VAL A 116 5.73 7.27 2.82
CA VAL A 116 5.54 6.31 3.89
C VAL A 116 4.14 5.72 3.74
N TRP A 117 4.06 4.41 3.64
CA TRP A 117 2.79 3.69 3.57
C TRP A 117 2.37 3.26 4.95
N VAL A 118 1.25 3.78 5.42
CA VAL A 118 0.60 3.34 6.65
C VAL A 118 -0.36 2.21 6.29
N TYR A 119 -0.20 1.05 6.90
CA TYR A 119 -0.95 -0.15 6.53
C TYR A 119 -1.45 -0.94 7.75
N LYS A 120 -2.61 -1.59 7.59
CA LYS A 120 -3.22 -2.40 8.65
C LYS A 120 -2.49 -3.72 8.77
N SER A 121 -2.00 -4.01 9.97
CA SER A 121 -1.46 -5.31 10.33
C SER A 121 -2.62 -6.25 10.59
N ILE A 122 -3.06 -6.99 9.57
CA ILE A 122 -4.06 -8.04 9.80
C ILE A 122 -3.34 -9.11 10.62
N GLN A 123 -3.74 -9.27 11.89
CA GLN A 123 -3.42 -10.44 12.69
C GLN A 123 -3.97 -11.66 11.93
N LYS A 124 -3.10 -12.61 11.62
CA LYS A 124 -3.52 -13.93 11.17
C LYS A 124 -4.24 -14.65 12.30
#